data_AF-A0A3L7QF03-F1
#
_entry.id   AF-A0A3L7QF03-F1
#
_cell.length_a   1.000
_cell.length_b   1.000
_cell.length_c   1.000
_cell.angle_alpha   90.00
_cell.angle_beta   90.00
_cell.angle_gamma   90.00
#
_symmetry.space_group_name_H-M   'P 1'
#
loop_
_entity.id
_entity.type
_entity.pdbx_description
1 polymer ?
#
loop_
_entity_poly.entity_id
_entity_poly.type
_entity_poly.pdbx_seq_one_letter_code
_entity_poly.pdbx_strand_id
1 'polypeptide(L)' 'CEIYYPLPLHLQECLQFLGHEKGDFPTSETACSEVMALPMFPEITAEQQKRVISVCASFLRQKVRKVA' A
#
# COMPACT_ATOMS: atom_id res chain seq x y z
N CYS A 1 1.61 3.29 9.61
CA CYS A 1 1.72 2.50 8.36
C CYS A 1 1.92 3.51 7.24
N GLU A 2 2.78 3.18 6.29
CA GLU A 2 3.18 4.07 5.20
C GLU A 2 2.85 3.41 3.86
N ILE A 3 2.84 4.18 2.78
CA ILE A 3 2.62 3.70 1.40
C ILE A 3 3.93 3.82 0.63
N TYR A 4 4.42 2.71 0.07
CA TYR A 4 5.64 2.67 -0.74
C TYR A 4 5.36 1.99 -2.09
N TYR A 5 5.15 2.73 -3.17
CA TYR A 5 4.96 4.18 -3.28
C TYR A 5 3.54 4.48 -3.78
N PRO A 6 2.99 5.68 -3.52
CA PRO A 6 1.61 6.00 -3.89
C PRO A 6 1.41 6.25 -5.38
N LEU A 7 2.48 6.44 -6.16
CA LEU A 7 2.42 6.74 -7.58
C LEU A 7 3.53 5.98 -8.33
N PRO A 8 3.19 5.23 -9.39
CA PRO A 8 4.19 4.50 -10.16
C PRO A 8 5.06 5.46 -10.97
N LEU A 9 6.28 5.04 -11.29
CA LEU A 9 7.30 5.90 -11.89
C LEU A 9 6.83 6.58 -13.18
N HIS A 10 6.17 5.85 -14.07
CA HIS A 10 5.75 6.37 -15.37
C HIS A 10 4.70 7.49 -15.29
N LEU A 11 4.04 7.66 -14.14
CA LEU A 11 3.06 8.73 -13.90
C LEU A 11 3.64 9.89 -13.07
N GLN A 12 4.91 9.82 -12.66
CA GLN A 12 5.57 10.90 -11.94
C GLN A 12 5.79 12.11 -12.86
N GLU A 13 5.55 13.32 -12.35
CA GLU A 13 5.73 14.57 -13.11
C GLU A 13 7.14 14.69 -13.70
N CYS A 14 8.16 14.32 -12.93
CA CYS A 14 9.56 14.37 -13.36
C CYS A 14 9.92 13.40 -14.48
N LEU A 15 9.05 12.43 -14.81
CA LEU A 15 9.25 11.43 -15.86
C LEU A 15 8.29 11.59 -17.05
N GLN A 16 7.48 12.67 -17.09
CA GLN A 16 6.55 12.94 -18.20
C GLN A 16 7.24 12.98 -19.56
N PHE A 17 8.51 13.39 -19.62
CA PHE A 17 9.29 13.46 -20.86
C PHE A 17 9.50 12.09 -21.54
N LEU A 18 9.25 10.98 -20.83
CA LEU A 18 9.30 9.62 -21.39
C LEU A 18 8.03 9.25 -22.17
N GLY A 19 6.95 10.05 -22.07
CA GLY A 19 5.75 9.90 -22.90
C GLY A 19 4.87 8.70 -22.54
N HIS A 20 4.98 8.17 -21.33
CA HIS A 20 4.14 7.08 -20.85
C HIS A 20 2.81 7.57 -20.28
N GLU A 21 1.80 6.72 -20.37
CA GLU A 21 0.45 7.02 -19.89
C GLU A 21 -0.10 5.92 -18.97
N LYS A 22 -1.22 6.22 -18.31
CA LYS A 22 -1.92 5.24 -17.48
C LYS A 22 -2.41 4.08 -18.36
N GLY A 23 -2.13 2.85 -17.92
CA GLY A 23 -2.42 1.63 -18.64
C GLY A 23 -1.20 0.98 -19.29
N ASP A 24 -0.09 1.71 -19.46
CA ASP A 24 1.15 1.16 -20.02
C ASP A 24 1.78 0.12 -19.09
N PHE A 25 1.64 0.31 -17.77
CA PHE A 25 2.22 -0.56 -16.75
C PHE A 25 1.19 -0.95 -15.67
N PRO A 26 0.19 -1.78 -16.01
CA PRO A 26 -0.95 -2.08 -15.13
C PRO A 26 -0.55 -2.75 -13.82
N THR A 27 0.51 -3.57 -13.82
CA THR A 27 1.04 -4.19 -12.60
C THR A 27 1.62 -3.15 -11.64
N SER A 28 2.34 -2.15 -12.16
CA SER A 28 2.91 -1.09 -11.32
C SER A 28 1.81 -0.21 -10.74
N GLU A 29 0.78 0.11 -11.53
CA GLU A 29 -0.38 0.88 -11.09
C GLU A 29 -1.16 0.17 -10.00
N THR A 30 -1.44 -1.11 -10.20
CA THR A 30 -2.14 -1.96 -9.22
C THR A 30 -1.33 -2.02 -7.92
N ALA A 31 -0.02 -2.27 -8.01
CA ALA A 31 0.85 -2.32 -6.85
C ALA A 31 0.80 -1.02 -6.03
N CYS A 32 0.93 0.14 -6.66
CA CYS A 32 0.82 1.44 -5.97
C CYS A 32 -0.56 1.66 -5.32
N SER A 33 -1.63 1.16 -5.94
CA SER A 33 -3.00 1.35 -5.44
C SER A 33 -3.39 0.45 -4.26
N GLU A 34 -2.72 -0.71 -4.11
CA GLU A 34 -3.06 -1.72 -3.11
C GLU A 34 -2.02 -1.86 -2.00
N VAL A 35 -0.80 -1.35 -2.20
CA VAL A 35 0.31 -1.53 -1.25
C VAL A 35 0.10 -0.76 0.05
N MET A 36 0.40 -1.44 1.16
CA MET A 36 0.56 -0.84 2.47
C MET A 36 1.75 -1.51 3.16
N ALA A 37 2.70 -0.72 3.67
CA ALA A 37 3.81 -1.26 4.42
C ALA A 37 3.48 -1.41 5.90
N LEU A 38 3.68 -2.64 6.39
CA LEU A 38 3.62 -2.97 7.80
C LEU A 38 4.97 -2.67 8.47
N PRO A 39 4.98 -2.32 9.77
CA PRO A 39 6.23 -2.16 10.52
C PRO A 39 7.07 -3.43 10.47
N MET A 40 8.31 -3.31 9.97
CA MET A 40 9.28 -4.40 9.89
C MET A 40 10.69 -3.82 10.04
N PHE A 41 11.35 -4.08 11.16
CA PHE A 41 12.71 -3.62 11.50
C PHE A 41 13.29 -4.49 12.62
N PRO A 42 14.63 -4.57 12.79
CA PRO A 42 15.27 -5.54 13.70
C PRO A 42 14.82 -5.46 15.16
N GLU A 43 14.52 -4.26 15.66
CA GLU A 43 14.16 -3.99 17.05
C GLU A 43 12.67 -4.21 17.35
N ILE A 44 11.87 -4.64 16.38
CA ILE A 44 10.43 -4.82 16.57
C ILE A 44 10.13 -5.96 17.55
N THR A 45 9.41 -5.64 18.62
CA THR A 45 9.09 -6.62 19.67
C THR A 45 7.94 -7.54 19.25
N ALA A 46 7.87 -8.73 19.86
CA ALA A 46 6.76 -9.66 19.65
C ALA A 46 5.39 -9.04 19.99
N GLU A 47 5.32 -8.19 21.02
CA GLU A 47 4.08 -7.49 21.40
C GLU A 47 3.66 -6.45 20.36
N GLN A 48 4.61 -5.72 19.77
CA GLN A 48 4.33 -4.82 18.65
C GLN A 48 3.82 -5.59 17.42
N GLN A 49 4.45 -6.73 17.09
CA GLN A 49 3.99 -7.59 15.99
C GLN A 49 2.56 -8.12 16.24
N LYS A 50 2.27 -8.62 17.44
CA LYS A 50 0.92 -9.06 17.85
C LYS A 50 -0.10 -7.93 17.73
N ARG A 51 0.27 -6.70 18.08
CA ARG A 51 -0.61 -5.54 17.92
C ARG A 51 -0.93 -5.29 16.44
N VAL A 52 0.05 -5.31 15.55
CA VAL A 52 -0.17 -5.16 14.10
C VAL A 52 -1.12 -6.26 13.59
N ILE A 53 -0.82 -7.53 13.92
CA ILE A 53 -1.63 -8.68 13.49
C ILE A 53 -3.08 -8.56 13.97
N SER A 54 -3.28 -8.27 15.26
CA SER A 54 -4.62 -8.18 15.85
C SER A 54 -5.46 -7.05 15.24
N VAL A 55 -4.86 -5.90 14.96
CA VAL A 55 -5.54 -4.77 14.30
C VAL A 55 -5.91 -5.13 12.86
N CYS A 56 -4.97 -5.67 12.07
CA CYS A 56 -5.24 -6.08 10.68
C CYS A 56 -6.34 -7.16 10.61
N ALA A 57 -6.25 -8.19 11.46
CA ALA A 57 -7.26 -9.25 11.51
C ALA A 57 -8.62 -8.72 11.96
N SER A 58 -8.67 -7.81 12.94
CA SER A 58 -9.91 -7.17 13.38
C SER A 58 -10.56 -6.37 12.25
N PHE A 59 -9.78 -5.57 11.52
CA PHE A 59 -10.27 -4.80 10.38
C PHE A 59 -10.88 -5.71 9.29
N LEU A 60 -10.20 -6.78 8.92
CA LEU A 60 -10.67 -7.73 7.90
C LEU A 60 -11.92 -8.54 8.33
N ARG A 61 -12.09 -8.77 9.63
CA ARG A 61 -13.25 -9.51 10.17
C ARG A 61 -14.48 -8.64 10.39
N GLN A 62 -14.32 -7.31 10.41
CA GLN A 62 -15.47 -6.42 10.49
C GLN A 62 -16.28 -6.57 9.20
N LYS A 63 -17.62 -6.73 9.33
CA LYS A 63 -18.51 -6.56 8.18
C LYS A 63 -18.27 -5.16 7.65
N VAL A 64 -17.70 -5.05 6.45
CA VAL A 64 -17.51 -3.77 5.76
C VAL A 64 -18.84 -3.05 5.82
N ARG A 65 -18.90 -1.92 6.54
CA ARG A 65 -20.07 -1.06 6.50
C ARG A 65 -20.20 -0.63 5.05
N LYS A 66 -21.23 -1.14 4.35
CA LYS A 66 -21.65 -0.55 3.09
C LYS A 66 -21.96 0.92 3.42
N VAL A 67 -21.10 1.81 2.96
CA VAL A 67 -21.45 3.23 2.90
C VAL A 67 -22.54 3.30 1.83
N ALA A 68 -23.73 3.73 2.25
CA ALA A 68 -24.87 3.96 1.38
C ALA A 68 -24.63 5.17 0.48
#